data_AF-A0A8S7UCK5-F1
#
_entry.id   AF-A0A8S7UCK5-F1
#
_cell.length_a   1.000
_cell.length_b   1.000
_cell.length_c   1.000
_cell.angle_alpha   90.00
_cell.angle_beta   90.00
_cell.angle_gamma   90.00
#
_symmetry.space_group_name_H-M   'P 1'
#
loop_
_entity.id
_entity.type
_entity.pdbx_description
1 polymer ?
#
loop_
_entity_poly.entity_id
_entity_poly.type
_entity_poly.pdbx_seq_one_letter_code
_entity_poly.pdbx_strand_id
1 'polypeptide(L)'
;LGKLIADGEKDIAYELGLQKLPPVSVEQALNVSFSSQVRDLYDHQSWIKDQIIPSTTSDDETIIKTATYEGVIRKQATFASGPVTFTSQSPIPAETRMQSDTNQVYQVLTSGEVQDGEVTVIVQAEEAGVAGNLAAGAVLTLLSPLPGTGST
;
A
#
# COMPACT_ATOMS: atom_id res chain seq x y z
N LEU A 1 14.73 -24.20 2.66
CA LEU A 1 14.13 -25.55 2.59
C LEU A 1 15.09 -26.62 2.07
N GLY A 2 15.56 -26.51 0.82
CA GLY A 2 16.36 -27.58 0.19
C GLY A 2 17.60 -27.99 0.98
N LYS A 3 18.26 -27.03 1.66
CA LYS A 3 19.37 -27.31 2.57
C LYS A 3 18.94 -28.15 3.79
N LEU A 4 17.85 -27.78 4.48
CA LEU A 4 17.36 -28.53 5.65
C LEU A 4 17.02 -29.97 5.31
N ILE A 5 16.32 -30.18 4.19
CA ILE A 5 15.97 -31.53 3.72
C ILE A 5 17.25 -32.33 3.44
N ALA A 6 18.19 -31.75 2.69
CA ALA A 6 19.44 -32.42 2.33
C ALA A 6 20.33 -32.75 3.54
N ASP A 7 20.33 -31.89 4.57
CA ASP A 7 21.06 -32.15 5.81
C ASP A 7 20.37 -33.27 6.61
N GLY A 8 19.04 -33.20 6.78
CA GLY A 8 18.26 -34.27 7.43
C GLY A 8 18.33 -35.61 6.70
N GLU A 9 18.42 -35.61 5.37
CA GLU A 9 18.59 -36.85 4.58
C GLU A 9 19.93 -37.54 4.88
N LYS A 10 21.01 -36.75 5.06
CA LYS A 10 22.33 -37.30 5.40
C LYS A 10 22.34 -37.86 6.82
N ASP A 11 21.74 -37.14 7.76
CA ASP A 11 21.70 -37.54 9.16
C ASP A 11 20.92 -38.85 9.32
N ILE A 12 19.73 -38.95 8.71
CA ILE A 12 18.93 -40.18 8.76
C ILE A 12 19.63 -41.34 8.04
N ALA A 13 20.26 -41.10 6.88
CA ALA A 13 21.01 -42.14 6.18
C ALA A 13 22.16 -42.68 7.03
N TYR A 14 22.87 -41.79 7.74
CA TYR A 14 23.94 -42.15 8.66
C TYR A 14 23.45 -43.03 9.81
N GLU A 15 22.35 -42.64 10.47
CA GLU A 15 21.77 -43.41 11.59
C GLU A 15 21.28 -44.80 11.17
N LEU A 16 20.80 -44.95 9.94
CA LEU A 16 20.36 -46.24 9.38
C LEU A 16 21.51 -47.07 8.79
N GLY A 17 22.75 -46.58 8.84
CA GLY A 17 23.90 -47.24 8.23
C GLY A 17 23.82 -47.33 6.70
N LEU A 18 23.06 -46.44 6.07
CA LEU A 18 22.85 -46.38 4.62
C LEU A 18 23.79 -45.36 3.99
N GLN A 19 24.28 -45.65 2.78
CA GLN A 19 25.07 -44.68 2.01
C GLN A 19 24.19 -43.52 1.49
N LYS A 20 22.90 -43.80 1.24
CA LYS A 20 21.91 -42.83 0.78
C LYS A 20 20.50 -43.33 1.08
N LEU A 21 19.60 -42.41 1.45
CA LEU A 21 18.17 -42.71 1.57
C LEU A 21 17.54 -43.09 0.22
N PRO A 22 16.64 -44.09 0.19
CA PRO A 22 15.85 -44.37 -1.00
C PRO A 22 14.94 -43.18 -1.37
N PRO A 23 14.78 -42.87 -2.67
CA PRO A 23 14.04 -41.71 -3.15
C PRO A 23 12.51 -41.78 -2.97
N VAL A 24 11.98 -42.93 -2.53
CA VAL A 24 10.58 -43.08 -2.13
C VAL A 24 10.59 -43.94 -0.87
N SER A 25 10.58 -43.30 0.28
CA SER A 25 10.66 -43.94 1.60
C SER A 25 9.85 -43.16 2.63
N VAL A 26 9.43 -43.83 3.71
CA VAL A 26 8.65 -43.20 4.79
C VAL A 26 9.53 -42.19 5.52
N GLU A 27 10.81 -42.51 5.68
CA GLU A 27 11.85 -41.69 6.28
C GLU A 27 12.03 -40.39 5.51
N GLN A 28 12.07 -40.44 4.17
CA GLN A 28 12.15 -39.24 3.36
C GLN A 28 10.87 -38.39 3.47
N ALA A 29 9.69 -39.02 3.46
CA ALA A 29 8.43 -38.29 3.63
C ALA A 29 8.37 -37.57 4.99
N LEU A 30 8.80 -38.24 6.06
CA LEU A 30 8.90 -37.65 7.40
C LEU A 30 9.94 -36.52 7.46
N ASN A 31 11.11 -36.71 6.86
CA ASN A 31 12.14 -35.68 6.81
C ASN A 31 11.65 -34.41 6.09
N VAL A 32 10.97 -34.57 4.96
CA VAL A 32 10.40 -33.44 4.21
C VAL A 32 9.34 -32.72 5.05
N SER A 33 8.44 -33.45 5.71
CA SER A 33 7.42 -32.86 6.58
C SER A 33 8.02 -32.09 7.75
N PHE A 34 8.99 -32.68 8.45
CA PHE A 34 9.65 -32.05 9.60
C PHE A 34 10.51 -30.86 9.18
N SER A 35 11.31 -31.00 8.12
CA SER A 35 12.12 -29.91 7.57
C SER A 35 11.27 -28.72 7.11
N SER A 36 10.06 -28.97 6.62
CA SER A 36 9.11 -27.91 6.23
C SER A 36 8.60 -27.17 7.47
N GLN A 37 8.18 -27.89 8.52
CA GLN A 37 7.75 -27.26 9.78
C GLN A 37 8.88 -26.44 10.44
N VAL A 38 10.11 -26.97 10.46
CA VAL A 38 11.28 -26.26 11.00
C VAL A 38 11.58 -25.00 10.19
N ARG A 39 11.42 -25.05 8.86
CA ARG A 39 11.55 -23.86 8.02
C ARG A 39 10.52 -22.81 8.42
N ASP A 40 9.26 -23.18 8.53
CA ASP A 40 8.18 -22.22 8.85
C ASP A 40 8.46 -21.56 10.21
N LEU A 41 9.01 -22.31 11.17
CA LEU A 41 9.45 -21.78 12.45
C LEU A 41 10.59 -20.76 12.29
N TYR A 42 11.61 -21.05 11.47
CA TYR A 42 12.71 -20.11 11.21
C TYR A 42 12.25 -18.86 10.45
N ASP A 43 11.32 -19.01 9.51
CA ASP A 43 10.73 -17.90 8.77
C ASP A 43 9.96 -16.99 9.76
N HIS A 44 9.18 -17.57 10.69
CA HIS A 44 8.52 -16.82 11.75
C HIS A 44 9.49 -16.15 12.73
N GLN A 45 10.57 -16.83 13.13
CA GLN A 45 11.62 -16.22 13.98
C GLN A 45 12.32 -15.05 13.27
N SER A 46 12.54 -15.17 11.97
CA SER A 46 13.11 -14.09 11.17
C SER A 46 12.18 -12.90 11.14
N TRP A 47 10.88 -13.13 10.97
CA TRP A 47 9.86 -12.08 11.09
C TRP A 47 9.90 -11.42 12.48
N ILE A 48 9.91 -12.19 13.58
CA ILE A 48 10.00 -11.65 14.95
C ILE A 48 11.24 -10.75 15.10
N LYS A 49 12.41 -11.23 14.65
CA LYS A 49 13.68 -10.48 14.71
C LYS A 49 13.55 -9.12 14.02
N ASP A 50 12.88 -9.08 12.87
CA ASP A 50 12.66 -7.84 12.14
C ASP A 50 11.63 -6.91 12.81
N GLN A 51 10.84 -7.40 13.78
CA GLN A 51 9.96 -6.57 14.62
C GLN A 51 10.65 -6.03 15.88
N ILE A 52 11.83 -6.52 16.29
CA ILE A 52 12.48 -6.07 17.55
C ILE A 52 13.02 -4.65 17.42
N ILE A 53 13.70 -4.36 16.31
CA ILE A 53 14.24 -3.04 16.01
C ILE A 53 13.44 -2.50 14.83
N PRO A 54 12.64 -1.43 15.03
CA PRO A 54 11.87 -0.84 13.95
C PRO A 54 12.77 -0.46 12.78
N SER A 55 12.48 -1.05 11.63
CA SER A 55 13.18 -0.81 10.37
C SER A 55 12.16 -0.82 9.23
N THR A 56 12.63 -0.62 8.01
CA THR A 56 11.75 -0.61 6.82
C THR A 56 11.09 -1.97 6.53
N THR A 57 11.57 -3.05 7.14
CA THR A 57 11.00 -4.40 6.99
C THR A 57 10.06 -4.79 8.14
N SER A 58 9.96 -3.94 9.16
CA SER A 58 9.03 -4.16 10.28
C SER A 58 7.60 -3.85 9.86
N ASP A 59 6.64 -4.41 10.58
CA ASP A 59 5.23 -4.13 10.37
C ASP A 59 4.90 -2.71 10.85
N ASP A 60 3.99 -2.04 10.15
CA ASP A 60 3.57 -0.66 10.46
C ASP A 60 3.16 -0.50 11.93
N GLU A 61 2.47 -1.49 12.51
CA GLU A 61 2.02 -1.46 13.90
C GLU A 61 3.20 -1.39 14.90
N THR A 62 4.25 -2.17 14.66
CA THR A 62 5.47 -2.18 15.49
C THR A 62 6.17 -0.82 15.45
N ILE A 63 6.26 -0.23 14.26
CA ILE A 63 6.85 1.10 14.06
C ILE A 63 6.01 2.16 14.79
N ILE A 64 4.69 2.12 14.63
CA ILE A 64 3.76 3.06 15.28
C ILE A 64 3.86 2.97 16.80
N LYS A 65 3.83 1.76 17.37
CA LYS A 65 3.93 1.55 18.82
C LYS A 65 5.24 2.09 19.37
N THR A 66 6.36 1.79 18.69
CA THR A 66 7.67 2.27 19.13
C THR A 66 7.79 3.78 19.00
N ALA A 67 7.33 4.36 17.89
CA ALA A 67 7.30 5.82 17.72
C ALA A 67 6.44 6.50 18.81
N THR A 68 5.27 5.91 19.12
CA THR A 68 4.37 6.42 20.17
C THR A 68 5.03 6.36 21.55
N TYR A 69 5.76 5.28 21.85
CA TYR A 69 6.53 5.15 23.09
C TYR A 69 7.61 6.25 23.22
N GLU A 70 8.25 6.62 22.11
CA GLU A 70 9.20 7.74 22.03
C GLU A 70 8.52 9.13 21.98
N GLY A 71 7.18 9.19 22.10
CA GLY A 71 6.41 10.43 22.06
C GLY A 71 6.14 11.00 20.66
N VAL A 72 6.47 10.25 19.61
CA VAL A 72 6.20 10.62 18.21
C VAL A 72 4.87 10.00 17.77
N ILE A 73 3.86 10.85 17.61
CA ILE A 73 2.50 10.42 17.21
C ILE A 73 2.40 10.39 15.67
N ARG A 74 1.83 9.31 15.11
CA ARG A 74 1.57 9.21 13.67
C ARG A 74 0.55 10.28 13.25
N LYS A 75 0.91 11.06 12.22
CA LYS A 75 0.00 12.02 11.59
C LYS A 75 -1.13 11.28 10.89
N GLN A 76 -2.36 11.79 11.05
CA GLN A 76 -3.50 11.31 10.28
C GLN A 76 -3.28 11.61 8.80
N ALA A 77 -3.83 10.77 7.93
CA ALA A 77 -3.84 11.02 6.50
C ALA A 77 -4.51 12.39 6.25
N THR A 78 -3.85 13.23 5.45
CA THR A 78 -4.37 14.55 5.09
C THR A 78 -4.87 14.49 3.65
N PHE A 79 -5.96 15.20 3.35
CA PHE A 79 -6.50 15.29 2.00
C PHE A 79 -5.57 16.13 1.12
N ALA A 80 -5.38 15.68 -0.12
CA ALA A 80 -4.70 16.49 -1.13
C ALA A 80 -5.61 17.66 -1.51
N SER A 81 -5.05 18.87 -1.58
CA SER A 81 -5.77 20.07 -2.03
C SER A 81 -4.93 20.89 -2.99
N GLY A 82 -5.55 21.45 -4.03
CA GLY A 82 -4.84 22.25 -5.01
C GLY A 82 -5.76 23.09 -5.92
N PRO A 83 -5.20 24.07 -6.63
CA PRO A 83 -5.93 24.84 -7.62
C PRO A 83 -6.12 24.02 -8.91
N VAL A 84 -7.29 24.12 -9.51
CA VAL A 84 -7.64 23.54 -10.81
C VAL A 84 -8.36 24.59 -11.63
N THR A 85 -7.98 24.74 -12.90
CA THR A 85 -8.59 25.70 -13.81
C THR A 85 -9.55 24.98 -14.75
N PHE A 86 -10.77 25.49 -14.87
CA PHE A 86 -11.79 24.98 -15.78
C PHE A 86 -12.23 26.07 -16.74
N THR A 87 -12.62 25.71 -17.96
CA THR A 87 -13.30 26.63 -18.87
C THR A 87 -14.78 26.69 -18.52
N SER A 88 -15.23 27.81 -17.97
CA SER A 88 -16.62 28.02 -17.56
C SER A 88 -17.01 29.48 -17.68
N GLN A 89 -18.23 29.73 -18.18
CA GLN A 89 -18.82 31.07 -18.22
C GLN A 89 -19.54 31.45 -16.91
N SER A 90 -19.52 30.57 -15.92
CA SER A 90 -20.18 30.76 -14.63
C SER A 90 -19.33 30.20 -13.48
N PRO A 91 -19.41 30.78 -12.26
CA PRO A 91 -18.71 30.21 -11.10
C PRO A 91 -19.17 28.79 -10.82
N ILE A 92 -18.23 27.90 -10.50
CA ILE A 92 -18.54 26.53 -10.06
C ILE A 92 -18.90 26.59 -8.56
N PRO A 93 -20.06 26.07 -8.12
CA PRO A 93 -20.41 26.11 -6.71
C PRO A 93 -19.50 25.20 -5.87
N ALA A 94 -19.32 25.56 -4.60
CA ALA A 94 -18.72 24.66 -3.61
C ALA A 94 -19.51 23.35 -3.54
N GLU A 95 -18.86 22.29 -3.08
CA GLU A 95 -19.39 20.92 -3.01
C GLU A 95 -19.60 20.23 -4.37
N THR A 96 -19.25 20.87 -5.49
CA THR A 96 -19.29 20.21 -6.81
C THR A 96 -18.26 19.09 -6.84
N ARG A 97 -18.69 17.89 -7.26
CA ARG A 97 -17.84 16.72 -7.39
C ARG A 97 -17.28 16.58 -8.81
N MET A 98 -16.01 16.20 -8.86
CA MET A 98 -15.28 15.90 -10.08
C MET A 98 -14.46 14.62 -9.90
N GLN A 99 -14.08 14.00 -11.01
CA GLN A 99 -13.40 12.72 -11.01
C GLN A 99 -12.15 12.80 -11.90
N SER A 100 -11.05 12.18 -11.46
CA SER A 100 -9.88 11.97 -12.30
C SER A 100 -10.09 10.80 -13.28
N ASP A 101 -9.18 10.69 -14.25
CA ASP A 101 -9.03 9.53 -15.13
C ASP A 101 -8.84 8.20 -14.37
N THR A 102 -8.24 8.26 -13.18
CA THR A 102 -8.03 7.12 -12.27
C THR A 102 -9.23 6.80 -11.37
N ASN A 103 -10.39 7.41 -11.62
CA ASN A 103 -11.62 7.30 -10.84
C ASN A 103 -11.60 7.91 -9.41
N GLN A 104 -10.56 8.68 -9.05
CA GLN A 104 -10.52 9.38 -7.76
C GLN A 104 -11.48 10.56 -7.77
N VAL A 105 -12.20 10.77 -6.67
CA VAL A 105 -13.19 11.85 -6.56
C VAL A 105 -12.61 13.03 -5.78
N TYR A 106 -12.84 14.23 -6.31
CA TYR A 106 -12.46 15.50 -5.72
C TYR A 106 -13.70 16.40 -5.57
N GLN A 107 -13.67 17.26 -4.58
CA GLN A 107 -14.74 18.21 -4.25
C GLN A 107 -14.22 19.64 -4.27
N VAL A 108 -15.01 20.57 -4.81
CA VAL A 108 -14.70 22.00 -4.77
C VAL A 108 -14.90 22.56 -3.36
N LEU A 109 -13.85 23.14 -2.76
CA LEU A 109 -13.97 23.90 -1.51
C LEU A 109 -14.36 25.35 -1.77
N THR A 110 -13.73 25.97 -2.77
CA THR A 110 -13.91 27.40 -3.04
C THR A 110 -13.73 27.66 -4.52
N SER A 111 -14.63 28.46 -5.09
CA SER A 111 -14.51 28.94 -6.46
C SER A 111 -14.00 30.37 -6.52
N GLY A 112 -13.11 30.60 -7.48
CA GLY A 112 -12.70 31.93 -7.90
C GLY A 112 -13.72 32.57 -8.84
N GLU A 113 -13.44 33.81 -9.20
CA GLU A 113 -14.19 34.53 -10.22
C GLU A 113 -13.87 33.99 -11.62
N VAL A 114 -14.81 34.18 -12.55
CA VAL A 114 -14.60 33.85 -13.97
C VAL A 114 -13.76 34.96 -14.60
N GLN A 115 -12.60 34.61 -15.14
CA GLN A 115 -11.70 35.50 -15.89
C GLN A 115 -11.50 34.92 -17.28
N ASP A 116 -11.79 35.70 -18.32
CA ASP A 116 -11.60 35.30 -19.73
C ASP A 116 -12.26 33.96 -20.13
N GLY A 117 -13.36 33.58 -19.47
CA GLY A 117 -14.07 32.32 -19.71
C GLY A 117 -13.47 31.10 -19.00
N GLU A 118 -12.50 31.32 -18.11
CA GLU A 118 -11.93 30.32 -17.22
C GLU A 118 -12.24 30.63 -15.76
N VAL A 119 -12.33 29.58 -14.93
CA VAL A 119 -12.55 29.67 -13.49
C VAL A 119 -11.52 28.80 -12.77
N THR A 120 -10.78 29.39 -11.83
CA THR A 120 -9.89 28.65 -10.94
C THR A 120 -10.65 28.25 -9.69
N VAL A 121 -10.66 26.96 -9.36
CA VAL A 121 -11.30 26.41 -8.16
C VAL A 121 -10.26 25.72 -7.28
N ILE A 122 -10.41 25.83 -5.97
CA ILE A 122 -9.64 25.01 -5.03
C ILE A 122 -10.41 23.73 -4.79
N VAL A 123 -9.78 22.61 -5.11
CA VAL A 123 -10.35 21.27 -4.95
C VAL A 123 -9.64 20.51 -3.84
N GLN A 124 -10.34 19.57 -3.24
CA GLN A 124 -9.81 18.62 -2.26
C GLN A 124 -10.22 17.20 -2.63
N ALA A 125 -9.33 16.23 -2.45
CA ALA A 125 -9.65 14.82 -2.61
C ALA A 125 -10.66 14.37 -1.53
N GLU A 126 -11.64 13.53 -1.89
CA GLU A 126 -12.52 12.90 -0.91
C GLU A 126 -11.79 11.80 -0.11
N GLU A 127 -10.73 11.21 -0.68
CA GLU A 127 -9.87 10.24 0.01
C GLU A 127 -8.60 10.91 0.56
N ALA A 128 -8.30 10.62 1.84
CA ALA A 128 -7.10 11.13 2.49
C ALA A 128 -5.87 10.27 2.17
N GLY A 129 -4.68 10.89 2.16
CA GLY A 129 -3.40 10.19 1.97
C GLY A 129 -3.01 10.00 0.51
N VAL A 130 -2.08 9.07 0.25
CA VAL A 130 -1.45 8.91 -1.07
C VAL A 130 -2.45 8.53 -2.16
N ALA A 131 -3.53 7.83 -1.81
CA ALA A 131 -4.59 7.46 -2.75
C ALA A 131 -5.34 8.67 -3.33
N GLY A 132 -5.40 9.80 -2.61
CA GLY A 132 -6.00 11.05 -3.09
C GLY A 132 -5.01 11.99 -3.79
N ASN A 133 -3.75 11.57 -3.98
CA ASN A 133 -2.78 12.40 -4.69
C ASN A 133 -2.98 12.32 -6.20
N LEU A 134 -2.99 13.49 -6.83
CA LEU A 134 -3.01 13.64 -8.28
C LEU A 134 -1.71 14.28 -8.77
N ALA A 135 -1.18 13.81 -9.90
CA ALA A 135 -0.03 14.43 -10.53
C ALA A 135 -0.40 15.83 -11.09
N ALA A 136 0.57 16.74 -11.11
CA ALA A 136 0.37 18.06 -11.71
C ALA A 136 0.01 17.94 -13.20
N GLY A 137 -1.02 18.67 -13.63
CA GLY A 137 -1.49 18.65 -15.02
C GLY A 137 -2.42 17.48 -15.37
N ALA A 138 -2.83 16.67 -14.39
CA ALA A 138 -3.88 15.70 -14.60
C ALA A 138 -5.24 16.37 -14.84
N VAL A 139 -6.08 15.72 -15.63
CA VAL A 139 -7.38 16.22 -16.05
C VAL A 139 -8.46 15.74 -15.06
N LEU A 140 -9.35 16.65 -14.68
CA LEU A 140 -10.51 16.36 -13.84
C LEU A 140 -11.79 16.59 -14.65
N THR A 141 -12.70 15.62 -14.61
CA THR A 141 -13.99 15.67 -15.30
C THR A 141 -15.10 15.92 -14.29
N LEU A 142 -16.05 16.80 -14.61
CA LEU A 142 -17.21 17.06 -13.74
C LEU A 142 -18.15 15.84 -13.76
N LEU A 143 -18.48 15.31 -12.57
CA LEU A 143 -19.43 14.20 -12.44
C LEU A 143 -20.89 14.63 -12.65
N SER A 144 -21.18 15.91 -12.45
CA SER A 144 -22.48 16.51 -12.73
C SER A 144 -22.29 17.69 -13.68
N PRO A 145 -22.86 17.67 -14.89
CA PRO A 145 -22.72 18.76 -15.83
C PRO A 145 -23.41 20.01 -15.28
N LEU A 146 -22.65 21.09 -15.13
CA LEU A 146 -23.17 22.41 -14.77
C LEU A 146 -23.52 23.19 -16.05
N PRO A 147 -24.60 23.99 -16.06
CA PRO A 147 -24.90 24.85 -17.19
C PRO A 147 -23.74 25.83 -17.44
N GLY A 148 -23.14 25.81 -18.65
CA GLY A 148 -22.10 26.76 -19.05
C GLY A 148 -20.65 26.37 -18.75
N THR A 149 -20.40 25.16 -18.24
CA THR A 149 -19.04 24.59 -18.06
C THR A 149 -18.66 23.66 -19.20
N GLY A 150 -17.51 23.87 -19.82
CA GLY A 150 -16.92 22.92 -20.77
C GLY A 150 -16.19 21.81 -20.01
N SER A 151 -16.42 20.55 -20.36
CA SER A 151 -15.60 19.43 -19.88
C SER A 151 -14.35 19.36 -20.76
N THR A 152 -13.18 19.62 -20.19
CA THR A 152 -11.89 19.37 -20.85
C THR A 152 -11.05 18.49 -19.95
#